data_AF-A0A2D9C3G0-F1
#
_entry.id   AF-A0A2D9C3G0-F1
#
_cell.length_a   1.000
_cell.length_b   1.000
_cell.length_c   1.000
_cell.angle_alpha   90.00
_cell.angle_beta   90.00
_cell.angle_gamma   90.00
#
_symmetry.space_group_name_H-M   'P 1'
#
loop_
_entity.id
_entity.type
_entity.pdbx_description
1 polymer ?
#
loop_
_entity_poly.entity_id
_entity_poly.type
_entity_poly.pdbx_seq_one_letter_code
_entity_poly.pdbx_strand_id
1 'polypeptide(L)'
;MDNAVALVQAYLRVNGYFTVTEFPIVESGRSGIHRTATDIDVLAFRFPDAARLIPRRGRSSTQDVAVGEVDPALALTDGGADMLVGEVKEGKATLNRGATEPAVLRAALTRFGCCSYDHAETLATELVSRGAAQTQSGHRVRLVAFGSTHDQSVGRHCHVILLSQVISYLDEYLDRHWQTLRLSEFKEPGLAFIGMLKKARVSLYTSAQ
;
A
#
# COMPACT_ATOMS: atom_id res chain seq x y z
N MET A 1 -0.31 -5.33 15.08
CA MET A 1 -0.92 -5.23 13.76
C MET A 1 -2.43 -5.11 13.85
N ASP A 2 -2.90 -3.90 13.57
CA ASP A 2 -4.29 -3.57 13.29
C ASP A 2 -4.85 -4.39 12.10
N ASN A 3 -6.11 -4.82 12.18
CA ASN A 3 -6.73 -5.70 11.18
C ASN A 3 -6.87 -5.03 9.80
N ALA A 4 -7.22 -3.74 9.75
CA ALA A 4 -7.31 -3.00 8.51
C ALA A 4 -5.93 -2.82 7.88
N VAL A 5 -4.90 -2.58 8.70
CA VAL A 5 -3.51 -2.51 8.22
C VAL A 5 -3.07 -3.85 7.63
N ALA A 6 -3.42 -4.98 8.26
CA ALA A 6 -3.13 -6.31 7.72
C ALA A 6 -3.83 -6.59 6.37
N LEU A 7 -5.07 -6.13 6.19
CA LEU A 7 -5.78 -6.22 4.91
C LEU A 7 -5.13 -5.36 3.83
N VAL A 8 -4.81 -4.10 4.13
CA VAL A 8 -4.12 -3.19 3.21
C VAL A 8 -2.74 -3.72 2.84
N GLN A 9 -2.00 -4.28 3.80
CA GLN A 9 -0.71 -4.91 3.55
C GLN A 9 -0.82 -6.07 2.56
N ALA A 10 -1.77 -6.98 2.79
CA ALA A 10 -2.02 -8.11 1.91
C ALA A 10 -2.38 -7.65 0.49
N TYR A 11 -3.26 -6.65 0.39
CA TYR A 11 -3.67 -6.03 -0.88
C TYR A 11 -2.49 -5.45 -1.66
N LEU A 12 -1.68 -4.63 -1.02
CA LEU A 12 -0.51 -4.02 -1.65
C LEU A 12 0.50 -5.09 -2.10
N ARG A 13 0.73 -6.13 -1.29
CA ARG A 13 1.64 -7.22 -1.65
C ARG A 13 1.15 -8.07 -2.81
N VAL A 14 -0.16 -8.34 -2.88
CA VAL A 14 -0.76 -9.03 -4.04
C VAL A 14 -0.56 -8.20 -5.31
N ASN A 15 -0.67 -6.88 -5.21
CA ASN A 15 -0.38 -5.92 -6.27
C ASN A 15 1.13 -5.65 -6.50
N GLY A 16 2.01 -6.46 -5.89
CA GLY A 16 3.45 -6.44 -6.12
C GLY A 16 4.21 -5.27 -5.46
N TYR A 17 3.69 -4.75 -4.35
CA TYR A 17 4.43 -3.84 -3.48
C TYR A 17 5.18 -4.61 -2.39
N PHE A 18 6.35 -4.10 -2.04
CA PHE A 18 7.02 -4.35 -0.77
C PHE A 18 6.47 -3.38 0.26
N THR A 19 6.24 -3.85 1.48
CA THR A 19 5.55 -3.05 2.50
C THR A 19 6.28 -3.08 3.85
N VAL A 20 6.29 -1.93 4.52
CA VAL A 20 6.62 -1.76 5.93
C VAL A 20 5.39 -1.17 6.60
N THR A 21 4.92 -1.75 7.70
CA THR A 21 3.70 -1.33 8.40
C THR A 21 4.02 -0.92 9.83
N GLU A 22 3.19 -0.06 10.42
CA GLU A 22 3.34 0.44 11.79
C GLU A 22 4.74 1.05 12.02
N PHE A 23 5.19 1.91 11.10
CA PHE A 23 6.55 2.44 11.09
C PHE A 23 6.69 3.65 12.03
N PRO A 24 7.50 3.56 13.10
CA PRO A 24 7.63 4.65 14.05
C PRO A 24 8.52 5.76 13.51
N ILE A 25 8.03 7.00 13.59
CA ILE A 25 8.80 8.20 13.30
C ILE A 25 9.26 8.81 14.61
N VAL A 26 10.58 8.92 14.76
CA VAL A 26 11.22 9.37 16.00
C VAL A 26 11.75 10.79 15.84
N GLU A 27 11.40 11.66 16.78
CA GLU A 27 11.94 13.01 16.91
C GLU A 27 12.97 13.07 18.04
N SER A 28 14.01 13.89 17.85
CA SER A 28 14.95 14.23 18.91
C SER A 28 14.36 15.36 19.78
N GLY A 29 14.19 15.10 21.08
CA GLY A 29 13.77 16.10 22.06
C GLY A 29 14.92 17.02 22.49
N ARG A 30 14.58 18.14 23.17
CA ARG A 30 15.52 19.19 23.60
C ARG A 30 16.65 18.72 24.54
N SER A 31 16.54 17.53 25.14
CA SER A 31 17.51 16.94 26.07
C SER A 31 18.21 15.68 25.53
N GLY A 32 18.12 15.41 24.22
CA GLY A 32 18.62 14.15 23.63
C GLY A 32 17.71 12.95 23.88
N ILE A 33 16.58 13.14 24.58
CA ILE A 33 15.55 12.11 24.73
C ILE A 33 14.77 12.03 23.41
N HIS A 34 14.84 10.87 22.78
CA HIS A 34 14.06 10.55 21.58
C HIS A 34 12.62 10.21 21.96
N ARG A 35 11.65 10.74 21.21
CA ARG A 35 10.23 10.41 21.38
C ARG A 35 9.63 10.02 20.02
N THR A 36 8.71 9.07 20.01
CA THR A 36 7.90 8.80 18.82
C THR A 36 7.00 10.01 18.57
N ALA A 37 7.14 10.62 17.40
CA ALA A 37 6.33 11.74 16.95
C ALA A 37 4.99 11.26 16.40
N THR A 38 5.02 10.25 15.53
CA THR A 38 3.85 9.58 14.97
C THR A 38 4.26 8.25 14.36
N ASP A 39 3.29 7.36 14.15
CA ASP A 39 3.49 6.13 13.40
C ASP A 39 2.88 6.30 12.00
N ILE A 40 3.61 5.86 10.97
CA ILE A 40 3.07 5.73 9.61
C ILE A 40 2.52 4.32 9.45
N ASP A 41 1.22 4.21 9.16
CA ASP A 41 0.53 2.92 9.10
C ASP A 41 1.13 1.99 8.04
N VAL A 42 1.43 2.52 6.85
CA VAL A 42 2.08 1.75 5.78
C VAL A 42 2.99 2.61 4.90
N LEU A 43 4.22 2.13 4.69
CA LEU A 43 5.09 2.53 3.58
C LEU A 43 5.11 1.41 2.56
N ALA A 44 4.91 1.73 1.29
CA ALA A 44 4.93 0.73 0.22
C ALA A 44 5.81 1.17 -0.94
N PHE A 45 6.55 0.23 -1.53
CA PHE A 45 7.37 0.46 -2.70
C PHE A 45 7.08 -0.61 -3.75
N ARG A 46 6.82 -0.18 -4.98
CA ARG A 46 6.67 -1.04 -6.14
C ARG A 46 7.78 -0.74 -7.15
N PHE A 47 8.53 -1.77 -7.52
CA PHE A 47 9.57 -1.65 -8.54
C PHE A 47 8.95 -1.38 -9.92
N PRO A 48 9.68 -0.68 -10.80
CA PRO A 48 9.30 -0.57 -12.21
C PRO A 48 9.06 -1.95 -12.82
N ASP A 49 8.05 -2.05 -13.68
CA ASP A 49 7.68 -3.26 -14.42
C ASP A 49 7.48 -4.52 -13.56
N ALA A 50 7.22 -4.36 -12.26
CA ALA A 50 7.14 -5.47 -11.33
C ALA A 50 6.01 -6.44 -11.72
N ALA A 51 6.38 -7.65 -12.15
CA ALA A 51 5.45 -8.71 -12.50
C ALA A 51 5.66 -9.93 -11.60
N ARG A 52 4.60 -10.71 -11.40
CA ARG A 52 4.69 -12.02 -10.76
C ARG A 52 5.04 -13.06 -11.83
N LEU A 53 6.18 -13.73 -11.69
CA LEU A 53 6.51 -14.87 -12.53
C LEU A 53 5.77 -16.12 -12.01
N ILE A 54 5.01 -16.77 -12.89
CA ILE A 54 4.42 -18.09 -12.64
C ILE A 54 5.27 -19.11 -13.40
N PRO A 55 6.23 -19.77 -12.71
CA PRO A 55 7.06 -20.78 -13.35
C PRO A 55 6.21 -22.00 -13.70
N ARG A 56 6.27 -22.45 -14.97
CA ARG A 56 5.62 -23.72 -15.35
C ARG A 56 6.54 -24.89 -15.00
N ARG A 57 5.95 -25.98 -14.54
CA ARG A 57 6.68 -27.17 -14.12
C ARG A 57 7.48 -27.75 -15.31
N GLY A 58 8.80 -27.67 -15.26
CA GLY A 58 9.69 -28.10 -16.34
C GLY A 58 11.09 -27.52 -16.17
N ARG A 59 12.03 -27.91 -17.05
CA ARG A 59 13.41 -27.36 -17.07
C ARG A 59 13.57 -26.09 -17.92
N SER A 60 12.53 -25.71 -18.68
CA SER A 60 12.60 -24.60 -19.63
C SER A 60 11.80 -23.40 -19.12
N SER A 61 12.45 -22.25 -18.98
CA SER A 61 11.85 -20.96 -18.63
C SER A 61 11.03 -20.33 -19.77
N THR A 62 11.08 -20.91 -20.97
CA THR A 62 10.37 -20.40 -22.17
C THR A 62 8.85 -20.46 -22.07
N GLN A 63 8.30 -21.09 -21.03
CA GLN A 63 6.86 -21.17 -20.79
C GLN A 63 6.42 -20.46 -19.50
N ASP A 64 7.32 -19.73 -18.85
CA ASP A 64 6.97 -18.95 -17.68
C ASP A 64 6.08 -17.78 -18.10
N VAL A 65 5.06 -17.51 -17.29
CA VAL A 65 4.11 -16.42 -17.54
C VAL A 65 4.33 -15.33 -16.52
N ALA A 66 4.68 -14.12 -16.99
CA ALA A 66 4.70 -12.93 -16.16
C ALA A 66 3.27 -12.37 -16.08
N VAL A 67 2.69 -12.34 -14.88
CA VAL A 67 1.39 -11.72 -14.60
C VAL A 67 1.65 -10.36 -13.96
N GLY A 68 1.32 -9.30 -14.69
CA GLY A 68 1.51 -7.91 -14.29
C GLY A 68 0.21 -7.17 -13.96
N GLU A 69 -0.92 -7.87 -13.87
CA GLU A 69 -2.19 -7.21 -13.54
C GLU A 69 -2.13 -6.59 -12.15
N VAL A 70 -2.55 -5.33 -12.07
CA VAL A 70 -2.64 -4.52 -10.86
C VAL A 70 -4.04 -3.96 -10.79
N ASP A 71 -4.58 -3.83 -9.57
CA ASP A 71 -5.84 -3.16 -9.33
C ASP A 71 -5.83 -1.72 -9.91
N PRO A 72 -6.76 -1.37 -10.82
CA PRO A 72 -6.91 -0.01 -11.32
C PRO A 72 -7.10 1.06 -10.23
N ALA A 73 -7.63 0.68 -9.06
CA ALA A 73 -7.81 1.58 -7.92
C ALA A 73 -6.47 2.15 -7.41
N LEU A 74 -5.34 1.52 -7.68
CA LEU A 74 -4.01 2.04 -7.32
C LEU A 74 -3.57 3.22 -8.20
N ALA A 75 -4.22 3.44 -9.35
CA ALA A 75 -3.95 4.54 -10.28
C ALA A 75 -2.47 4.68 -10.66
N LEU A 76 -1.82 3.53 -10.91
CA LEU A 76 -0.45 3.48 -11.40
C LEU A 76 -0.36 4.11 -12.79
N THR A 77 0.70 4.88 -13.01
CA THR A 77 1.02 5.51 -14.29
C THR A 77 2.36 4.99 -14.79
N ASP A 78 2.40 4.53 -16.04
CA ASP A 78 3.59 4.36 -16.87
C ASP A 78 4.77 3.55 -16.31
N GLY A 79 4.53 2.34 -15.80
CA GLY A 79 5.58 1.32 -15.58
C GLY A 79 6.71 1.66 -14.60
N GLY A 80 6.76 2.89 -14.09
CA GLY A 80 7.78 3.41 -13.20
C GLY A 80 7.60 2.94 -11.76
N ALA A 81 8.59 3.26 -10.91
CA ALA A 81 8.50 2.91 -9.51
C ALA A 81 7.45 3.79 -8.80
N ASP A 82 6.63 3.16 -7.96
CA ASP A 82 5.60 3.85 -7.18
C ASP A 82 5.83 3.64 -5.68
N MET A 83 5.79 4.73 -4.94
CA MET A 83 6.00 4.77 -3.50
C MET A 83 4.78 5.36 -2.80
N LEU A 84 4.27 4.66 -1.80
CA LEU A 84 3.10 5.10 -1.04
C LEU A 84 3.50 5.40 0.40
N VAL A 85 3.07 6.56 0.87
CA VAL A 85 2.97 6.88 2.30
C VAL A 85 1.49 6.83 2.66
N GLY A 86 1.11 5.79 3.39
CA GLY A 86 -0.29 5.41 3.61
C GLY A 86 -0.74 5.57 5.05
N GLU A 87 -1.95 6.09 5.22
CA GLU A 87 -2.73 6.04 6.47
C GLU A 87 -3.88 5.05 6.29
N VAL A 88 -4.17 4.26 7.32
CA VAL A 88 -5.25 3.27 7.32
C VAL A 88 -6.23 3.58 8.45
N LYS A 89 -7.52 3.59 8.14
CA LYS A 89 -8.61 3.78 9.10
C LYS A 89 -9.71 2.76 8.85
N GLU A 90 -10.28 2.18 9.90
CA GLU A 90 -11.48 1.33 9.75
C GLU A 90 -12.71 2.16 9.33
N GLY A 91 -12.76 3.43 9.73
CA GLY A 91 -13.83 4.37 9.39
C GLY A 91 -13.54 5.21 8.15
N LYS A 92 -13.59 6.54 8.30
CA LYS A 92 -13.39 7.48 7.21
C LYS A 92 -11.93 7.49 6.74
N ALA A 93 -11.70 7.25 5.46
CA ALA A 93 -10.39 7.33 4.80
C ALA A 93 -9.87 8.78 4.85
N THR A 94 -8.99 9.06 5.80
CA THR A 94 -8.41 10.38 6.00
C THR A 94 -6.96 10.24 6.43
N LEU A 95 -6.10 11.12 5.94
CA LEU A 95 -4.76 11.27 6.51
C LEU A 95 -4.88 11.92 7.89
N ASN A 96 -4.14 11.43 8.88
CA ASN A 96 -4.04 12.11 10.17
C ASN A 96 -3.17 13.39 10.02
N ARG A 97 -3.06 14.22 11.07
CA ARG A 97 -2.21 15.43 11.02
C ARG A 97 -0.73 15.08 10.84
N GLY A 98 -0.22 14.13 11.62
CA GLY A 98 1.17 13.67 11.60
C GLY A 98 1.65 13.16 10.23
N ALA A 99 0.81 12.40 9.52
CA ALA A 99 1.08 11.88 8.18
C ALA A 99 1.24 12.98 7.12
N THR A 100 0.83 14.22 7.43
CA THR A 100 1.02 15.41 6.58
C THR A 100 2.02 16.41 7.16
N GLU A 101 2.68 16.09 8.28
CA GLU A 101 3.70 16.96 8.83
C GLU A 101 5.00 16.86 8.01
N PRO A 102 5.60 17.99 7.57
CA PRO A 102 6.79 17.96 6.72
C PRO A 102 7.94 17.14 7.30
N ALA A 103 8.17 17.20 8.61
CA ALA A 103 9.23 16.43 9.26
C ALA A 103 9.01 14.91 9.17
N VAL A 104 7.76 14.47 9.31
CA VAL A 104 7.35 13.07 9.18
C VAL A 104 7.54 12.58 7.74
N LEU A 105 7.10 13.38 6.76
CA LEU A 105 7.27 13.04 5.35
C LEU A 105 8.75 13.00 4.95
N ARG A 106 9.59 13.90 5.45
CA ARG A 106 11.04 13.84 5.23
C ARG A 106 11.67 12.57 5.80
N ALA A 107 11.24 12.15 6.99
CA ALA A 107 11.71 10.90 7.58
C ALA A 107 11.28 9.68 6.74
N ALA A 108 10.04 9.67 6.24
CA ALA A 108 9.56 8.63 5.32
C ALA A 108 10.36 8.60 4.00
N LEU A 109 10.58 9.76 3.38
CA LEU A 109 11.38 9.91 2.15
C LEU A 109 12.83 9.44 2.35
N THR A 110 13.43 9.81 3.48
CA THR A 110 14.77 9.34 3.87
C THR A 110 14.79 7.83 4.04
N ARG A 111 13.72 7.24 4.60
CA ARG A 111 13.59 5.79 4.77
C ARG A 111 13.48 5.05 3.44
N PHE A 112 12.77 5.62 2.47
CA PHE A 112 12.77 5.09 1.10
C PHE A 112 14.16 5.17 0.46
N GLY A 113 15.02 6.10 0.88
CA GLY A 113 16.34 6.30 0.31
C GLY A 113 16.29 6.81 -1.13
N CYS A 114 15.20 7.48 -1.51
CA CYS A 114 14.88 7.84 -2.89
C CYS A 114 15.35 9.24 -3.31
N CYS A 115 15.88 10.03 -2.38
CA CYS A 115 16.34 11.40 -2.61
C CYS A 115 17.41 11.80 -1.58
N SER A 116 18.16 12.87 -1.88
CA SER A 116 19.06 13.48 -0.90
C SER A 116 18.26 14.26 0.16
N TYR A 117 18.91 14.57 1.28
CA TYR A 117 18.29 15.31 2.39
C TYR A 117 17.69 16.66 1.94
N ASP A 118 18.43 17.44 1.15
CA ASP A 118 17.98 18.75 0.67
C ASP A 118 16.75 18.63 -0.27
N HIS A 119 16.69 17.58 -1.08
CA HIS A 119 15.54 17.32 -1.94
C HIS A 119 14.34 16.80 -1.16
N ALA A 120 14.53 16.10 -0.04
CA ALA A 120 13.45 15.58 0.78
C ALA A 120 12.54 16.70 1.31
N GLU A 121 13.09 17.89 1.64
CA GLU A 121 12.31 19.06 2.05
C GLU A 121 11.35 19.55 0.95
N THR A 122 11.87 19.64 -0.27
CA THR A 122 11.07 20.06 -1.44
C THR A 122 9.98 19.05 -1.75
N LEU A 123 10.32 17.75 -1.78
CA LEU A 123 9.38 16.67 -2.03
C LEU A 123 8.30 16.59 -0.94
N ALA A 124 8.65 16.77 0.33
CA ALA A 124 7.68 16.82 1.42
C ALA A 124 6.67 17.97 1.22
N THR A 125 7.14 19.15 0.81
CA THR A 125 6.29 20.30 0.51
C THR A 125 5.33 20.03 -0.66
N GLU A 126 5.82 19.38 -1.71
CA GLU A 126 4.99 18.93 -2.84
C GLU A 126 3.95 17.89 -2.42
N LEU A 127 4.33 16.91 -1.59
CA LEU A 127 3.41 15.90 -1.07
C LEU A 127 2.28 16.52 -0.25
N VAL A 128 2.58 17.47 0.65
CA VAL A 128 1.56 18.16 1.44
C VAL A 128 0.60 18.97 0.57
N SER A 129 1.13 19.64 -0.46
CA SER A 129 0.34 20.54 -1.30
C SER A 129 -0.42 19.84 -2.43
N ARG A 130 0.05 18.70 -2.93
CA ARG A 130 -0.51 18.02 -4.12
C ARG A 130 -0.86 16.56 -3.90
N GLY A 131 -0.45 15.97 -2.78
CA GLY A 131 -0.63 14.54 -2.51
C GLY A 131 0.30 13.62 -3.28
N ALA A 132 1.12 14.16 -4.17
CA ALA A 132 2.06 13.42 -4.99
C ALA A 132 3.26 14.29 -5.37
N ALA A 133 4.42 13.65 -5.48
CA ALA A 133 5.67 14.27 -5.90
C ALA A 133 6.47 13.29 -6.78
N GLN A 134 7.33 13.83 -7.64
CA GLN A 134 8.19 13.05 -8.51
C GLN A 134 9.65 13.25 -8.08
N THR A 135 10.37 12.16 -7.79
CA THR A 135 11.79 12.25 -7.47
C THR A 135 12.62 12.47 -8.75
N GLN A 136 13.83 13.01 -8.60
CA GLN A 136 14.79 13.15 -9.71
C GLN A 136 15.16 11.82 -10.36
N SER A 137 15.14 10.73 -9.59
CA SER A 137 15.39 9.37 -10.08
C SER A 137 14.18 8.72 -10.77
N GLY A 138 13.07 9.45 -10.96
CA GLY A 138 11.91 8.94 -11.67
C GLY A 138 10.93 8.14 -10.81
N HIS A 139 11.04 8.17 -9.48
CA HIS A 139 10.05 7.55 -8.61
C HIS A 139 8.87 8.49 -8.34
N ARG A 140 7.66 7.96 -8.42
CA ARG A 140 6.46 8.68 -8.01
C ARG A 140 6.19 8.38 -6.54
N VAL A 141 6.11 9.42 -5.70
CA VAL A 141 5.75 9.30 -4.28
C VAL A 141 4.36 9.88 -4.07
N ARG A 142 3.49 9.20 -3.32
CA ARG A 142 2.10 9.63 -3.11
C ARG A 142 1.62 9.43 -1.68
N LEU A 143 0.75 10.31 -1.23
CA LEU A 143 -0.03 10.15 -0.02
C LEU A 143 -1.30 9.38 -0.33
N VAL A 144 -1.55 8.31 0.42
CA VAL A 144 -2.74 7.46 0.24
C VAL A 144 -3.49 7.30 1.56
N ALA A 145 -4.81 7.41 1.53
CA ALA A 145 -5.65 7.10 2.67
C ALA A 145 -6.54 5.89 2.35
N PHE A 146 -6.51 4.90 3.25
CA PHE A 146 -7.38 3.72 3.19
C PHE A 146 -8.48 3.85 4.24
N GLY A 147 -9.72 3.50 3.88
CA GLY A 147 -10.81 3.40 4.85
C GLY A 147 -12.14 2.98 4.27
N SER A 148 -13.15 2.78 5.11
CA SER A 148 -14.47 2.27 4.69
C SER A 148 -15.33 3.31 3.99
N THR A 149 -15.15 4.59 4.29
CA THR A 149 -15.91 5.69 3.68
C THR A 149 -15.01 6.82 3.25
N HIS A 150 -15.46 7.63 2.29
CA HIS A 150 -14.79 8.83 1.86
C HIS A 150 -15.76 10.00 1.89
N ASP A 151 -15.26 11.19 2.21
CA ASP A 151 -16.03 12.42 2.16
C ASP A 151 -15.40 13.36 1.15
N GLN A 152 -16.12 13.57 0.05
CA GLN A 152 -15.66 14.40 -1.05
C GLN A 152 -15.51 15.88 -0.66
N SER A 153 -16.06 16.29 0.49
CA SER A 153 -16.01 17.69 0.95
C SER A 153 -14.69 18.08 1.62
N VAL A 154 -13.81 17.13 1.95
CA VAL A 154 -12.52 17.40 2.59
C VAL A 154 -11.42 17.38 1.52
N GLY A 155 -11.12 18.55 0.97
CA GLY A 155 -10.13 18.79 -0.10
C GLY A 155 -8.67 18.56 0.28
N ARG A 156 -8.34 17.44 0.94
CA ARG A 156 -6.95 17.00 1.06
C ARG A 156 -6.55 16.33 -0.24
N HIS A 157 -5.47 16.82 -0.84
CA HIS A 157 -4.85 16.18 -1.98
C HIS A 157 -4.21 14.87 -1.51
N CYS A 158 -4.99 13.79 -1.49
CA CYS A 158 -4.50 12.44 -1.23
C CYS A 158 -5.32 11.46 -2.05
N HIS A 159 -4.68 10.37 -2.44
CA HIS A 159 -5.37 9.30 -3.15
C HIS A 159 -6.15 8.45 -2.15
N VAL A 160 -7.39 8.09 -2.47
CA VAL A 160 -8.25 7.34 -1.54
C VAL A 160 -8.60 6.01 -2.13
N ILE A 161 -8.41 4.95 -1.34
CA ILE A 161 -8.80 3.58 -1.70
C ILE A 161 -9.69 3.03 -0.59
N LEU A 162 -10.89 2.59 -0.96
CA LEU A 162 -11.84 2.09 0.03
C LEU A 162 -11.50 0.67 0.46
N LEU A 163 -11.76 0.33 1.73
CA LEU A 163 -11.60 -1.03 2.23
C LEU A 163 -12.52 -2.03 1.52
N SER A 164 -13.67 -1.58 1.02
CA SER A 164 -14.53 -2.40 0.17
C SER A 164 -13.84 -2.79 -1.14
N GLN A 165 -13.15 -1.86 -1.81
CA GLN A 165 -12.38 -2.13 -3.03
C GLN A 165 -11.22 -3.09 -2.74
N VAL A 166 -10.51 -2.87 -1.64
CA VAL A 166 -9.43 -3.76 -1.16
C VAL A 166 -9.94 -5.18 -0.98
N ILE A 167 -11.06 -5.36 -0.26
CA ILE A 167 -11.66 -6.66 -0.01
C ILE A 167 -12.15 -7.31 -1.32
N SER A 168 -12.79 -6.53 -2.22
CA SER A 168 -13.28 -7.02 -3.52
C SER A 168 -12.13 -7.61 -4.32
N TYR A 169 -11.04 -6.85 -4.44
CA TYR A 169 -9.90 -7.26 -5.21
C TYR A 169 -9.22 -8.50 -4.63
N LEU A 170 -9.08 -8.59 -3.30
CA LEU A 170 -8.49 -9.76 -2.65
C LEU A 170 -9.34 -11.02 -2.83
N ASP A 171 -10.67 -10.91 -2.77
CA ASP A 171 -11.59 -12.03 -2.99
C ASP A 171 -11.52 -12.52 -4.45
N GLU A 172 -11.62 -11.60 -5.41
CA GLU A 172 -11.47 -11.88 -6.84
C GLU A 172 -10.10 -12.48 -7.18
N TYR A 173 -9.04 -11.97 -6.56
CA TYR A 173 -7.70 -12.52 -6.72
C TYR A 173 -7.64 -13.97 -6.22
N LEU A 174 -8.23 -14.25 -5.06
CA LEU A 174 -8.33 -15.61 -4.55
C LEU A 174 -9.19 -16.51 -5.43
N ASP A 175 -10.21 -16.00 -6.13
CA ASP A 175 -11.01 -16.76 -7.10
C ASP A 175 -10.18 -17.19 -8.28
N ARG A 176 -9.52 -16.22 -8.93
CA ARG A 176 -8.69 -16.47 -10.11
C ARG A 176 -7.55 -17.45 -9.84
N HIS A 177 -7.01 -17.44 -8.63
CA HIS A 177 -5.84 -18.26 -8.27
C HIS A 177 -6.16 -19.41 -7.30
N TRP A 178 -7.44 -19.73 -7.08
CA TRP A 178 -7.87 -20.67 -6.04
C TRP A 178 -7.25 -22.07 -6.19
N GLN A 179 -7.17 -22.57 -7.42
CA GLN A 179 -6.65 -23.91 -7.69
C GLN A 179 -5.19 -24.08 -7.22
N THR A 180 -4.40 -23.01 -7.31
CA THR A 180 -3.01 -22.97 -6.88
C THR A 180 -2.88 -22.67 -5.38
N LEU A 181 -3.67 -21.71 -4.88
CA LEU A 181 -3.50 -21.18 -3.52
C LEU A 181 -4.21 -22.02 -2.43
N ARG A 182 -5.21 -22.83 -2.77
CA ARG A 182 -6.01 -23.59 -1.76
C ARG A 182 -5.17 -24.54 -0.90
N LEU A 183 -4.06 -25.04 -1.44
CA LEU A 183 -3.16 -25.98 -0.78
C LEU A 183 -2.02 -25.28 -0.01
N SER A 184 -1.89 -23.95 -0.15
CA SER A 184 -0.85 -23.17 0.51
C SER A 184 -1.34 -22.60 1.84
N GLU A 185 -0.47 -22.58 2.84
CA GLU A 185 -0.68 -21.78 4.03
C GLU A 185 -0.46 -20.31 3.69
N PHE A 186 -1.50 -19.49 3.86
CA PHE A 186 -1.39 -18.05 3.75
C PHE A 186 -0.67 -17.53 5.00
N LYS A 187 0.58 -17.08 4.85
CA LYS A 187 1.35 -16.49 5.95
C LYS A 187 0.98 -15.03 6.23
N GLU A 188 0.35 -14.37 5.25
CA GLU A 188 -0.14 -12.99 5.38
C GLU A 188 -1.53 -12.97 6.04
N PRO A 189 -1.70 -12.36 7.22
CA PRO A 189 -2.95 -12.45 8.00
C PRO A 189 -4.19 -11.96 7.25
N GLY A 190 -4.10 -10.83 6.54
CA GLY A 190 -5.23 -10.27 5.79
C GLY A 190 -5.73 -11.21 4.69
N LEU A 191 -4.82 -11.74 3.87
CA LEU A 191 -5.16 -12.70 2.81
C LEU A 191 -5.63 -14.04 3.38
N ALA A 192 -5.02 -14.48 4.49
CA ALA A 192 -5.39 -15.71 5.19
C ALA A 192 -6.83 -15.66 5.69
N PHE A 193 -7.26 -14.51 6.22
CA PHE A 193 -8.63 -14.31 6.69
C PHE A 193 -9.65 -14.40 5.55
N ILE A 194 -9.43 -13.70 4.43
CA ILE A 194 -10.31 -13.81 3.25
C ILE A 194 -10.33 -15.25 2.71
N GLY A 195 -9.15 -15.88 2.62
CA GLY A 195 -9.04 -17.29 2.23
C GLY A 195 -9.78 -18.25 3.17
N MET A 196 -9.84 -17.95 4.47
CA MET A 196 -10.59 -18.72 5.45
C MET A 196 -12.10 -18.62 5.21
N LEU A 197 -12.62 -17.40 5.03
CA LEU A 197 -14.05 -17.16 4.72
C LEU A 197 -14.47 -17.94 3.48
N LYS A 198 -13.62 -17.93 2.46
CA LYS A 198 -13.82 -18.71 1.24
C LYS A 198 -13.84 -20.23 1.47
N LYS A 199 -12.92 -20.77 2.27
CA LYS A 199 -12.94 -22.21 2.66
C LYS A 199 -14.23 -22.56 3.41
N ALA A 200 -14.73 -21.64 4.22
CA ALA A 200 -15.98 -21.77 4.95
C ALA A 200 -17.24 -21.53 4.09
N ARG A 201 -17.07 -21.20 2.80
CA ARG A 201 -18.16 -20.86 1.85
C ARG A 201 -18.99 -19.65 2.30
N VAL A 202 -18.37 -18.70 3.00
CA VAL A 202 -18.96 -17.41 3.31
C VAL A 202 -18.68 -16.46 2.15
N SER A 203 -19.74 -15.91 1.54
CA SER A 203 -19.61 -14.88 0.50
C SER A 203 -19.54 -13.50 1.15
N LEU A 204 -18.55 -12.70 0.76
CA LEU A 204 -18.42 -11.30 1.18
C LEU A 204 -19.25 -10.34 0.33
N TYR A 205 -19.78 -10.83 -0.80
CA TYR A 205 -20.69 -10.08 -1.68
C TYR A 205 -22.02 -10.81 -1.81
N THR A 206 -23.10 -10.05 -1.67
CA THR A 206 -24.39 -10.40 -2.25
C THR A 206 -24.37 -9.80 -3.64
N SER A 207 -24.56 -10.61 -4.69
CA SER A 207 -24.82 -10.06 -6.02
C SER A 207 -25.94 -9.01 -5.89
N ALA A 208 -25.68 -7.77 -6.31
CA ALA A 208 -26.77 -6.82 -6.50
C ALA A 208 -27.74 -7.45 -7.50
N GLN A 209 -28.94 -7.78 -7.03
CA GLN A 209 -30.06 -8.18 -7.88
C GLN A 209 -30.62 -6.95 -8.59
#